data_AF-A0A0G0TDL5-F1
#
_entry.id   AF-A0A0G0TDL5-F1
#
_cell.length_a   1.000
_cell.length_b   1.000
_cell.length_c   1.000
_cell.angle_alpha   90.00
_cell.angle_beta   90.00
_cell.angle_gamma   90.00
#
_symmetry.space_group_name_H-M   'P 1'
#
loop_
_entity.id
_entity.type
_entity.pdbx_description
1 polymer ?
#
loop_
_entity_poly.entity_id
_entity_poly.type
_entity_poly.pdbx_seq_one_letter_code
_entity_poly.pdbx_strand_id
1 'polypeptide(L)'
;MKASAKPQVPKRLLGRIDEDGFRVSSLTFIKDKYRSCVAVKMRKGKIQVRDTKDPSKTTLAYTPAEWKAFIDGVKGGEFDL
;
A
#
# COMPACT_ATOMS: atom_id res chain seq x y z
N MET A 1 9.84 18.23 21.25
CA MET A 1 9.21 18.22 19.92
C MET A 1 9.98 17.23 19.05
N LYS A 2 9.48 16.00 18.84
CA LYS A 2 10.14 15.09 17.89
C LYS A 2 9.77 15.55 16.49
N ALA A 3 10.75 16.02 15.73
CA ALA A 3 10.59 16.17 14.30
C ALA A 3 10.29 14.77 13.72
N SER A 4 9.07 14.56 13.23
CA SER A 4 8.81 13.41 12.36
C SER A 4 9.71 13.58 11.15
N ALA A 5 10.72 12.74 11.05
CA ALA A 5 11.58 12.68 9.88
C ALA A 5 10.67 12.50 8.66
N LYS A 6 10.73 13.44 7.70
CA LYS A 6 10.06 13.26 6.41
C LYS A 6 10.57 11.93 5.84
N PRO A 7 9.69 10.98 5.48
CA PRO A 7 10.12 9.74 4.87
C PRO A 7 10.88 10.10 3.59
N GLN A 8 12.19 9.80 3.59
CA GLN A 8 13.05 10.05 2.45
C GLN A 8 12.57 9.13 1.32
N VAL A 9 12.16 9.72 0.19
CA VAL A 9 11.68 8.96 -0.96
C VAL A 9 12.91 8.37 -1.68
N PRO A 10 13.03 7.05 -1.84
CA PRO A 10 14.21 6.44 -2.45
C PRO A 10 14.26 6.79 -3.94
N LYS A 11 15.43 7.25 -4.41
CA LYS A 11 15.69 7.71 -5.79
C LYS A 11 15.58 6.61 -6.88
N ARG A 12 15.18 5.38 -6.55
CA ARG A 12 14.98 4.30 -7.54
C ARG A 12 14.11 3.19 -6.97
N LEU A 13 12.86 3.09 -7.43
CA LEU A 13 12.06 1.88 -7.24
C LEU A 13 12.55 0.84 -8.24
N LEU A 14 13.21 -0.21 -7.77
CA LEU A 14 13.40 -1.39 -8.58
C LEU A 14 12.03 -2.07 -8.72
N GLY A 15 11.40 -1.97 -9.90
CA GLY A 15 10.21 -2.79 -10.22
C GLY A 15 8.92 -2.49 -9.43
N ARG A 16 8.69 -1.24 -8.98
CA ARG A 16 7.47 -0.82 -8.23
C ARG A 16 7.35 -1.42 -6.82
N ILE A 17 8.45 -1.85 -6.23
CA ILE A 17 8.53 -2.35 -4.86
C ILE A 17 9.31 -1.33 -4.03
N ASP A 18 8.78 -0.93 -2.88
CA ASP A 18 9.48 -0.06 -1.93
C ASP A 18 10.45 -0.84 -1.03
N GLU A 19 11.22 -0.13 -0.20
CA GLU A 19 12.25 -0.71 0.67
C GLU A 19 11.69 -1.70 1.70
N ASP A 20 10.41 -1.56 2.06
CA ASP A 20 9.72 -2.46 2.99
C ASP A 20 9.13 -3.69 2.27
N GLY A 21 9.31 -3.80 0.95
CA GLY A 21 8.78 -4.86 0.11
C GLY A 21 7.31 -4.66 -0.30
N PHE A 22 6.74 -3.47 -0.11
CA PHE A 22 5.38 -3.20 -0.59
C PHE A 22 5.39 -2.86 -2.08
N ARG A 23 4.45 -3.45 -2.81
CA ARG A 23 4.15 -3.09 -4.18
C ARG A 23 3.29 -1.83 -4.20
N VAL A 24 3.67 -0.90 -5.04
CA VAL A 24 2.95 0.34 -5.31
C VAL A 24 2.52 0.42 -6.77
N SER A 25 1.62 1.35 -7.10
CA SER A 25 1.27 1.62 -8.48
C SER A 25 2.45 2.24 -9.25
N SER A 26 2.42 2.19 -10.57
CA SER A 26 3.40 2.92 -11.40
C SER A 26 3.34 4.43 -11.18
N LEU A 27 2.20 4.98 -10.76
CA LEU A 27 1.97 6.42 -10.62
C LEU A 27 2.46 7.00 -9.30
N THR A 28 2.65 6.16 -8.27
CA THR A 28 2.84 6.57 -6.87
C THR A 28 4.00 7.53 -6.65
N PHE A 29 5.01 7.49 -7.52
CA PHE A 29 6.23 8.28 -7.41
C PHE A 29 6.59 9.04 -8.70
N ILE A 30 5.66 9.14 -9.67
CA ILE A 30 5.94 9.85 -10.93
C ILE A 30 6.10 11.36 -10.70
N LYS A 31 5.38 11.94 -9.73
CA LYS A 31 5.62 13.29 -9.21
C LYS A 31 5.23 13.34 -7.73
N ASP A 32 5.89 14.17 -6.93
CA ASP A 32 5.64 14.31 -5.47
C ASP A 32 4.15 14.54 -5.11
N LYS A 33 3.37 15.10 -6.04
CA LYS A 33 1.95 15.41 -5.88
C LYS A 33 0.99 14.23 -6.12
N TYR A 34 1.45 13.14 -6.73
CA TYR A 34 0.60 11.99 -7.13
C TYR A 34 0.96 10.72 -6.36
N ARG A 35 0.95 10.78 -5.03
CA ARG A 35 1.03 9.57 -4.21
C ARG A 35 -0.32 8.83 -4.29
N SER A 36 -0.34 7.68 -4.98
CA SER A 36 -1.50 6.78 -4.94
C SER A 36 -1.73 6.31 -3.52
N CYS A 37 -2.95 6.31 -3.02
CA CYS A 37 -3.23 6.16 -1.58
C CYS A 37 -2.91 4.79 -0.97
N VAL A 38 -2.49 3.78 -1.75
CA VAL A 38 -2.42 2.38 -1.30
C VAL A 38 -1.13 1.69 -1.75
N ALA A 39 -0.51 0.94 -0.82
CA ALA A 39 0.55 -0.02 -1.08
C ALA A 39 0.18 -1.39 -0.49
N VAL A 40 0.58 -2.48 -1.17
CA VAL A 40 0.20 -3.85 -0.78
C VAL A 40 1.43 -4.75 -0.67
N LYS A 41 1.51 -5.57 0.38
CA LYS A 41 2.55 -6.58 0.57
C LYS A 41 1.95 -7.91 0.99
N MET A 42 2.39 -8.99 0.37
CA MET A 42 2.05 -10.36 0.79
C MET A 42 3.24 -10.94 1.55
N ARG A 43 3.07 -11.20 2.85
CA ARG A 43 4.16 -11.73 3.69
C ARG A 43 3.60 -12.60 4.81
N LYS A 44 4.24 -13.75 5.07
CA LYS A 44 3.88 -14.67 6.17
C LYS A 44 2.38 -15.04 6.18
N GLY A 45 1.81 -15.32 5.00
CA GLY A 45 0.40 -15.69 4.87
C GLY A 45 -0.59 -14.57 5.20
N LYS A 46 -0.15 -13.31 5.22
CA LYS A 46 -1.02 -12.14 5.40
C LYS A 46 -0.90 -11.19 4.21
N ILE A 47 -1.99 -10.48 3.94
CA ILE A 47 -2.04 -9.39 2.97
C ILE A 47 -2.05 -8.09 3.76
N GLN A 48 -0.98 -7.32 3.60
CA GLN A 48 -0.78 -6.06 4.29
C GLN A 48 -1.13 -4.90 3.37
N VAL A 49 -1.92 -3.95 3.87
CA VAL A 49 -2.35 -2.74 3.15
C VAL A 49 -1.92 -1.52 3.94
N ARG A 50 -1.26 -0.58 3.26
CA ARG A 50 -0.68 0.63 3.89
C ARG A 50 -0.98 1.89 3.08
N ASP A 51 -1.17 3.00 3.77
CA ASP A 51 -1.21 4.34 3.15
C ASP A 51 0.21 4.79 2.78
N THR A 52 0.45 5.07 1.49
CA THR A 52 1.76 5.56 1.00
C THR A 52 2.06 6.99 1.43
N LYS A 53 1.03 7.77 1.78
CA LYS A 53 1.18 9.17 2.22
C LYS A 53 1.71 9.24 3.64
N ASP A 54 1.38 8.25 4.45
CA ASP A 54 1.84 8.13 5.83
C ASP A 54 2.20 6.67 6.18
N PRO A 55 3.35 6.17 5.68
CA PRO A 55 3.78 4.79 5.90
C PRO A 55 4.07 4.44 7.36
N SER A 56 4.15 5.45 8.23
CA SER A 56 4.39 5.28 9.67
C SER A 56 3.13 4.88 10.45
N LYS A 57 1.95 5.10 9.87
CA LYS A 57 0.68 4.68 10.44
C LYS A 57 0.48 3.17 10.36
N THR A 58 -0.52 2.71 11.12
CA THR A 58 -0.90 1.30 11.19
C THR A 58 -1.11 0.71 9.81
N THR A 59 -0.36 -0.35 9.53
CA THR A 59 -0.58 -1.21 8.37
C THR A 59 -1.69 -2.20 8.71
N LEU A 60 -2.75 -2.22 7.90
CA LEU A 60 -3.82 -3.20 8.03
C LEU A 60 -3.33 -4.56 7.52
N ALA A 61 -3.73 -5.65 8.17
CA ALA A 61 -3.31 -7.00 7.80
C ALA A 61 -4.49 -7.96 7.77
N TYR A 62 -4.69 -8.59 6.63
CA TYR A 62 -5.79 -9.52 6.36
C TYR A 62 -5.26 -10.93 6.13
N THR A 63 -6.07 -11.92 6.44
CA THR A 63 -5.87 -13.31 6.01
C THR A 63 -6.12 -13.45 4.51
N PRO A 64 -5.63 -14.53 3.87
CA PRO A 64 -5.92 -14.80 2.47
C PRO A 64 -7.41 -15.02 2.22
N ALA A 65 -8.14 -15.60 3.19
CA ALA A 65 -9.58 -15.80 3.10
C ALA A 65 -10.35 -14.48 3.12
N GLU A 66 -10.05 -13.57 4.05
CA GLU A 66 -10.65 -12.23 4.10
C GLU A 66 -10.34 -11.43 2.82
N TRP A 67 -9.09 -11.49 2.35
CA TRP A 67 -8.69 -10.80 1.12
C TRP A 67 -9.40 -11.34 -0.11
N LYS A 68 -9.60 -12.67 -0.18
CA LYS A 68 -10.38 -13.29 -1.24
C LYS A 68 -11.85 -12.85 -1.20
N ALA A 69 -12.48 -12.90 -0.03
CA ALA A 69 -13.86 -12.47 0.15
C ALA A 69 -14.05 -10.99 -0.26
N PHE A 70 -13.11 -10.11 0.13
CA PHE A 70 -13.12 -8.72 -0.30
C PHE A 70 -13.05 -8.58 -1.84
N ILE A 71 -12.14 -9.28 -2.51
CA ILE A 71 -12.03 -9.25 -3.98
C ILE A 71 -13.31 -9.76 -4.64
N ASP A 72 -13.89 -10.84 -4.11
CA ASP A 72 -15.11 -11.41 -4.65
C ASP A 72 -16.27 -10.41 -4.55
N GLY A 73 -16.44 -9.73 -3.40
CA GLY A 73 -17.45 -8.68 -3.23
C GLY A 73 -17.25 -7.47 -4.13
N VAL A 74 -15.99 -7.02 -4.32
CA VAL A 74 -15.66 -5.95 -5.28
C VAL A 74 -16.04 -6.34 -6.71
N LYS A 75 -15.73 -7.58 -7.13
CA LYS A 75 -16.10 -8.07 -8.47
C LYS A 75 -17.61 -8.30 -8.64
N GLY A 76 -18.30 -8.57 -7.54
CA GLY A 76 -19.75 -8.72 -7.47
C GLY A 76 -20.52 -7.40 -7.46
N GLY A 77 -19.83 -6.25 -7.40
CA GLY A 77 -20.46 -4.93 -7.35
C GLY A 77 -21.07 -4.60 -5.99
N GLU A 78 -20.72 -5.30 -4.92
CA GLU A 78 -21.27 -5.09 -3.57
C GLU A 78 -20.97 -3.69 -3.00
N PHE A 79 -20.00 -2.99 -3.58
CA PHE A 79 -19.51 -1.68 -3.12
C PHE A 79 -19.70 -0.57 -4.17
N ASP A 80 -20.47 -0.81 -5.23
CA ASP A 80 -20.82 0.21 -6.22
C ASP A 80 -21.97 1.07 -5.66
N LEU A 81 -21.62 2.20 -5.03
CA LEU A 81 -22.56 3.18 -4.47
C LEU A 81 -23.00 4.23 -5.49
#